data_AF-A0A2V5VPC5-F1
#
_entry.id   AF-A0A2V5VPC5-F1
#
_cell.length_a   1.000
_cell.length_b   1.000
_cell.length_c   1.000
_cell.angle_alpha   90.00
_cell.angle_beta   90.00
_cell.angle_gamma   90.00
#
_symmetry.space_group_name_H-M   'P 1'
#
loop_
_entity.id
_entity.type
_entity.pdbx_description
1 polymer ?
#
loop_
_entity_poly.entity_id
_entity_poly.type
_entity_poly.pdbx_seq_one_letter_code
_entity_poly.pdbx_strand_id
1 'polypeptide(L)'
;MVPEATEHPILKGVEREFVAGGSLYLNTPLPPSSTVLLLGSVTNEPSEPVAWTHSYKGARVFYTSLGHPKDFESPSFRRLLVNAIFWTLNRPAPQTLRAAEKKAK
;
A
#
# COMPACT_ATOMS: atom_id res chain seq x y z
N MET A 1 0.20 9.96 -1.98
CA MET A 1 -1.11 9.27 -2.08
C MET A 1 -1.93 9.93 -3.18
N VAL A 2 -2.76 9.22 -3.94
CA VAL A 2 -3.65 9.88 -4.93
C VAL A 2 -4.93 10.41 -4.27
N PRO A 3 -5.45 11.59 -4.65
CA PRO A 3 -6.62 12.21 -4.01
C PRO A 3 -7.86 11.31 -3.97
N GLU A 4 -8.10 10.57 -5.05
CA GLU A 4 -9.28 9.72 -5.25
C GLU A 4 -9.30 8.48 -4.35
N ALA A 5 -8.14 8.11 -3.78
CA ALA A 5 -7.99 6.90 -2.97
C ALA A 5 -7.86 7.19 -1.47
N THR A 6 -7.97 8.44 -1.04
CA THR A 6 -7.75 8.86 0.36
C THR A 6 -8.60 8.10 1.38
N GLU A 7 -9.83 7.75 1.01
CA GLU A 7 -10.77 6.98 1.85
C GLU A 7 -10.60 5.45 1.72
N HIS A 8 -9.65 4.97 0.90
CA HIS A 8 -9.47 3.54 0.69
C HIS A 8 -9.00 2.86 1.99
N PRO A 9 -9.59 1.71 2.41
CA PRO A 9 -9.25 1.07 3.69
C PRO A 9 -7.76 0.75 3.87
N ILE A 10 -7.06 0.46 2.76
CA ILE A 10 -5.61 0.21 2.76
C ILE A 10 -4.80 1.44 3.23
N LEU A 11 -5.30 2.64 3.01
CA LEU A 11 -4.60 3.90 3.30
C LEU A 11 -4.91 4.45 4.70
N LYS A 12 -5.78 3.77 5.47
CA LYS A 12 -6.14 4.21 6.83
C LYS A 12 -4.93 4.18 7.78
N GLY A 13 -4.53 5.37 8.24
CA GLY A 13 -3.39 5.54 9.14
C GLY A 13 -2.03 5.47 8.45
N VAL A 14 -1.99 5.53 7.12
CA VAL A 14 -0.78 5.73 6.32
C VAL A 14 -0.61 7.22 6.10
N GLU A 15 0.61 7.74 6.25
CA GLU A 15 0.89 9.15 5.94
C GLU A 15 0.63 9.46 4.46
N ARG A 16 0.28 10.71 4.15
CA ARG A 16 0.02 11.14 2.77
C ARG A 16 1.25 10.97 1.87
N GLU A 17 2.43 11.19 2.46
CA GLU A 17 3.75 11.10 1.84
C GLU A 17 4.72 10.45 2.84
N PHE A 18 5.60 9.59 2.33
CA PHE A 18 6.72 9.02 3.10
C PHE A 18 7.85 8.65 2.12
N VAL A 19 9.08 8.59 2.64
CA VAL A 19 10.25 8.26 1.82
C VAL A 19 10.40 6.74 1.70
N ALA A 20 10.59 6.27 0.47
CA ALA A 20 11.00 4.90 0.18
C ALA A 20 12.51 4.85 -0.06
N GLY A 21 13.15 3.74 0.31
CA GLY A 21 14.59 3.53 0.19
C GLY A 21 15.02 2.80 -1.08
N GLY A 22 14.09 2.29 -1.88
CA GLY A 22 14.34 1.57 -3.13
C GLY A 22 14.32 2.44 -4.38
N SER A 23 14.64 1.84 -5.53
CA SER A 23 14.47 2.46 -6.86
C SER A 23 12.99 2.58 -7.24
N LEU A 24 12.66 3.54 -8.10
CA LEU A 24 11.33 3.65 -8.70
C LEU A 24 11.18 2.65 -9.85
N TYR A 25 10.20 1.75 -9.75
CA TYR A 25 9.90 0.78 -10.80
C TYR A 25 8.85 1.35 -11.76
N LEU A 26 9.05 1.16 -13.06
CA LEU A 26 8.09 1.50 -14.10
C LEU A 26 6.98 0.44 -14.14
N ASN A 27 5.74 0.85 -13.90
CA ASN A 27 4.64 -0.07 -13.66
C ASN A 27 3.38 0.26 -14.48
N THR A 28 3.41 1.34 -15.26
CA THR A 28 2.41 1.62 -16.29
C THR A 28 2.68 0.83 -17.59
N PRO A 29 1.64 0.45 -18.36
CA PRO A 29 0.21 0.59 -18.05
C PRO A 29 -0.29 -0.46 -17.04
N LEU A 30 -1.27 -0.08 -16.22
CA LEU A 30 -1.93 -1.00 -15.31
C LEU A 30 -3.04 -1.80 -16.03
N PRO A 31 -3.39 -3.01 -15.55
CA PRO A 31 -4.58 -3.71 -16.01
C PRO A 31 -5.83 -2.83 -15.91
N PRO A 32 -6.78 -2.92 -16.85
CA PRO A 32 -8.04 -2.18 -16.79
C PRO A 32 -8.75 -2.36 -15.44
N SER A 33 -9.43 -1.31 -14.96
CA SER A 33 -10.13 -1.31 -13.67
C SER A 33 -9.24 -1.48 -12.44
N SER A 34 -7.92 -1.27 -12.56
CA SER A 34 -7.05 -1.11 -11.40
C SER A 34 -7.27 0.24 -10.72
N THR A 35 -7.18 0.27 -9.38
CA THR A 35 -7.27 1.50 -8.60
C THR A 35 -5.90 1.84 -8.02
N VAL A 36 -5.30 2.94 -8.48
CA VAL A 36 -4.05 3.46 -7.93
C VAL A 36 -4.29 3.99 -6.52
N LEU A 37 -3.37 3.67 -5.59
CA LEU A 37 -3.41 4.15 -4.22
C LEU A 37 -2.26 5.13 -3.94
N LEU A 38 -1.04 4.76 -4.35
CA LEU A 38 0.17 5.55 -4.16
C LEU A 38 0.91 5.71 -5.49
N LEU A 39 1.40 6.93 -5.71
CA LEU A 39 2.41 7.26 -6.72
C LEU A 39 3.75 7.44 -6.03
N GLY A 40 4.82 6.96 -6.66
CA GLY A 40 6.20 7.25 -6.30
C GLY A 40 6.83 8.17 -7.33
N SER A 41 7.79 8.98 -6.89
CA SER A 41 8.52 9.92 -7.75
C SER A 41 10.00 9.91 -7.40
N VAL A 42 10.82 10.15 -8.41
CA VAL A 42 12.26 10.44 -8.28
C VAL A 42 12.58 11.66 -9.14
N THR A 43 13.69 12.32 -8.86
CA THR A 43 14.09 13.52 -9.58
C THR A 43 14.23 13.26 -11.08
N ASN A 44 13.66 14.13 -11.90
CA ASN A 44 13.70 14.12 -13.37
C ASN A 44 12.97 12.94 -14.07
N GLU A 45 12.23 12.12 -13.35
CA GLU A 45 11.43 11.03 -13.95
C GLU A 45 9.93 11.24 -13.72
N PRO A 46 9.07 10.75 -14.63
CA PRO A 46 7.63 10.69 -14.39
C PRO A 46 7.28 9.89 -13.14
N SER A 47 6.18 10.26 -12.47
CA SER A 47 5.69 9.48 -11.33
C SER A 47 5.05 8.17 -11.78
N GLU A 48 5.24 7.11 -11.00
CA GLU A 48 4.75 5.76 -11.31
C GLU A 48 3.87 5.21 -10.18
N PRO A 49 2.84 4.39 -10.48
CA PRO A 49 2.06 3.70 -9.47
C PRO A 49 2.92 2.70 -8.68
N VAL A 50 3.14 2.98 -7.40
CA VAL A 50 3.91 2.12 -6.50
C VAL A 50 3.05 1.25 -5.58
N ALA A 51 1.76 1.57 -5.46
CA ALA A 51 0.77 0.70 -4.84
C ALA A 51 -0.60 0.87 -5.50
N TRP A 52 -1.25 -0.25 -5.83
CA TRP A 52 -2.57 -0.28 -6.48
C TRP A 52 -3.32 -1.56 -6.15
N THR A 53 -4.62 -1.55 -6.42
CA THR A 53 -5.48 -2.72 -6.26
C THR A 53 -6.14 -3.12 -7.57
N HIS A 54 -6.54 -4.38 -7.66
CA HIS A 54 -7.30 -4.90 -8.78
C HIS A 54 -8.24 -6.01 -8.31
N SER A 55 -9.30 -6.25 -9.08
CA SER A 55 -10.22 -7.36 -8.85
C SER A 55 -10.12 -8.33 -10.00
N TYR A 56 -9.80 -9.59 -9.71
CA TYR A 56 -9.69 -10.63 -10.73
C TYR A 56 -10.47 -11.87 -10.30
N LYS A 57 -11.52 -12.22 -11.07
CA LYS A 57 -12.38 -13.39 -10.80
C LYS A 57 -12.88 -13.45 -9.35
N GLY A 58 -13.26 -12.31 -8.78
CA GLY A 58 -13.74 -12.19 -7.40
C GLY A 58 -12.64 -12.14 -6.33
N ALA A 59 -11.37 -12.32 -6.70
CA ALA A 59 -10.24 -12.13 -5.79
C ALA A 59 -9.85 -10.65 -5.69
N ARG A 60 -9.48 -10.25 -4.48
CA ARG A 60 -8.90 -8.93 -4.18
C ARG A 60 -7.39 -8.99 -4.28
N VAL A 61 -6.83 -8.23 -5.22
CA VAL A 61 -5.39 -8.15 -5.43
C VAL A 61 -4.90 -6.79 -4.95
N PHE A 62 -3.83 -6.81 -4.16
CA PHE A 62 -3.03 -5.63 -3.84
C PHE A 62 -1.62 -5.86 -4.36
N TYR A 63 -1.07 -4.86 -5.05
CA TYR A 63 0.31 -4.85 -5.52
C TYR A 63 1.04 -3.66 -4.91
N THR A 64 2.31 -3.85 -4.59
CA THR A 64 3.24 -2.74 -4.37
C THR A 64 4.62 -3.08 -4.92
N SER A 65 5.29 -2.10 -5.53
CA SER A 65 6.70 -2.20 -5.96
C SER A 65 7.67 -1.79 -4.86
N LEU A 66 7.17 -1.26 -3.74
CA LEU A 66 7.95 -0.98 -2.54
C LEU A 66 8.27 -2.28 -1.80
N GLY A 67 9.27 -2.25 -0.93
CA GLY A 67 9.75 -3.44 -0.21
C GLY A 67 11.27 -3.54 -0.11
N HIS A 68 11.98 -2.45 -0.38
CA HIS A 68 13.39 -2.36 -0.02
C HIS A 68 13.52 -2.51 1.51
N PRO A 69 14.58 -3.14 2.07
CA PRO A 69 14.71 -3.33 3.51
C PRO A 69 14.47 -2.07 4.36
N LYS A 70 14.93 -0.90 3.87
CA LYS A 70 14.70 0.40 4.51
C LYS A 70 13.23 0.84 4.56
N ASP A 71 12.39 0.40 3.61
CA ASP A 71 10.97 0.73 3.61
C ASP A 71 10.29 0.17 4.87
N PHE A 72 10.74 -0.99 5.36
CA PHE A 72 10.21 -1.61 6.57
C PHE A 72 10.53 -0.86 7.86
N GLU A 73 11.45 0.12 7.82
CA GLU A 73 11.70 1.03 8.93
C GLU A 73 10.55 2.05 9.07
N SER A 74 9.89 2.40 7.96
CA SER A 74 8.76 3.32 7.91
C SER A 74 7.51 2.75 8.60
N PRO A 75 6.96 3.42 9.62
CA PRO A 75 5.66 3.05 10.20
C PRO A 75 4.54 3.06 9.16
N SER A 76 4.56 4.02 8.22
CA SER A 76 3.59 4.16 7.14
C SER A 76 3.60 2.96 6.20
N PHE A 77 4.78 2.48 5.81
CA PHE A 77 4.89 1.30 4.95
C PHE A 77 4.43 0.02 5.67
N ARG A 78 4.85 -0.20 6.92
CA ARG A 78 4.35 -1.33 7.73
C ARG A 78 2.82 -1.28 7.86
N ARG A 79 2.25 -0.09 8.10
CA ARG A 79 0.80 0.09 8.20
C ARG A 79 0.09 -0.20 6.89
N LEU A 80 0.64 0.25 5.76
CA LEU A 80 0.14 -0.05 4.41
C LEU A 80 0.03 -1.57 4.19
N LEU A 81 1.11 -2.32 4.49
CA LEU A 81 1.14 -3.77 4.33
C LEU A 81 0.13 -4.48 5.23
N VAL A 82 0.03 -4.10 6.52
CA VAL A 82 -0.97 -4.66 7.43
C VAL A 82 -2.38 -4.42 6.89
N ASN A 83 -2.71 -3.19 6.51
CA ASN A 83 -4.03 -2.90 5.99
C ASN A 83 -4.32 -3.67 4.68
N ALA A 84 -3.34 -3.77 3.79
CA ALA A 84 -3.47 -4.51 2.54
C ALA A 84 -3.76 -6.01 2.77
N ILE A 85 -3.02 -6.66 3.68
CA ILE A 85 -3.24 -8.07 4.04
C ILE A 85 -4.66 -8.30 4.57
N PHE A 86 -5.14 -7.43 5.46
CA PHE A 86 -6.50 -7.58 5.99
C PHE A 86 -7.57 -7.27 4.94
N TRP A 87 -7.34 -6.28 4.08
CA TRP A 87 -8.24 -5.93 2.98
C TRP A 87 -8.38 -7.06 1.96
N THR A 88 -7.28 -7.72 1.57
CA THR A 88 -7.31 -8.87 0.65
C THR A 88 -8.04 -10.07 1.26
N LEU A 89 -7.93 -10.27 2.58
CA LEU A 89 -8.68 -11.28 3.34
C LEU A 89 -10.15 -10.90 3.59
N ASN A 90 -10.60 -9.72 3.14
CA ASN A 90 -11.92 -9.16 3.45
C ASN A 90 -12.22 -9.10 4.96
N ARG A 91 -11.25 -8.63 5.74
CA ARG A 91 -11.34 -8.49 7.20
C ARG A 91 -10.98 -7.06 7.62
N PRO A 92 -11.52 -6.56 8.75
CA PRO A 92 -11.11 -5.27 9.28
C PRO A 92 -9.66 -5.34 9.78
N ALA A 93 -8.84 -4.36 9.40
CA ALA A 93 -7.46 -4.24 9.89
C ALA A 93 -7.46 -3.86 11.39
N PRO A 94 -6.49 -4.37 12.19
CA PRO A 94 -6.37 -4.02 13.59
C PRO A 94 -6.08 -2.52 13.76
N GLN A 95 -6.82 -1.86 14.65
CA GLN A 95 -6.70 -0.41 14.86
C GLN A 95 -5.41 -0.05 15.62
N THR A 96 -4.90 -0.95 16.46
CA THR A 96 -3.63 -0.80 17.20
C THR A 96 -2.75 -2.05 17.03
N LEU A 97 -1.44 -1.86 16.83
CA LEU A 97 -0.48 -2.97 16.73
C LEU A 97 -0.46 -3.84 18.01
N ARG A 98 -0.84 -3.27 19.17
CA ARG A 98 -0.91 -3.97 20.47
C ARG A 98 -2.06 -4.99 20.60
N ALA A 99 -3.06 -4.98 19.71
CA ALA A 99 -4.17 -5.92 19.80
C ALA A 99 -3.80 -7.35 19.39
N ALA A 100 -2.76 -7.53 18.58
CA ALA A 100 -2.28 -8.86 18.16
C ALA A 100 -1.49 -9.57 19.27
N GLU A 101 -0.71 -8.82 20.06
CA GLU A 101 0.12 -9.37 21.14
C GLU A 101 -0.71 -9.89 22.32
N LYS A 102 -1.89 -9.31 22.58
CA LYS A 102 -2.80 -9.76 23.65
C LYS A 102 -3.55 -11.06 23.34
N LYS A 103 -3.56 -11.53 22.08
CA LYS A 103 -4.22 -12.78 21.68
C LYS A 103 -3.26 -13.97 21.58
N ALA A 104 -1.95 -13.72 21.65
CA ALA A 104 -0.91 -14.76 21.57
C ALA A 104 -0.33 -15.13 22.94
N LYS A 105 -0.99 -14.73 24.03
CA LYS A 105 -0.69 -15.11 25.42
C LYS A 105 -1.95 -15.68 26.05
#